data_AF-A0A4Y2JDV0-F1
#
_entry.id   AF-A0A4Y2JDV0-F1
#
_cell.length_a   1.000
_cell.length_b   1.000
_cell.length_c   1.000
_cell.angle_alpha   90.00
_cell.angle_beta   90.00
_cell.angle_gamma   90.00
#
_symmetry.space_group_name_H-M   'P 1'
#
loop_
_entity.id
_entity.type
_entity.pdbx_description
1 polymer ?
#
loop_
_entity_poly.entity_id
_entity_poly.type
_entity_poly.pdbx_seq_one_letter_code
_entity_poly.pdbx_strand_id
1 'polypeptide(L)'
;MIQRKFLLFITGAYSTKPTSALQSITGILPLYFKAEQKVVHVQVARLRRREYLLGEEFIPEDFEVKDIYLRQHPSKFDLYKRIDLSPHNTDSNGLNIYTDGLKMESNNTQLHKWMAKLQPENRGFQAELLAIHESIIWENQQTVVCNIWSDSISSLLATKSLKTTNKTAKTVQTLLFQHPNIRINWIKAHNGHLGNKKSYDRRNRFQSSKTN
;
A
#
# COMPACT_ATOMS: atom_id res chain seq x y z
N MET A 1 36.15 -32.51 29.57
CA MET A 1 34.84 -32.54 30.27
C MET A 1 34.24 -31.16 30.61
N ILE A 2 35.01 -30.05 30.62
CA ILE A 2 34.54 -28.73 31.08
C ILE A 2 33.55 -28.03 30.14
N GLN A 3 33.72 -28.17 28.81
CA GLN A 3 32.89 -27.47 27.82
C GLN A 3 31.42 -27.91 27.81
N ARG A 4 31.14 -29.21 28.03
CA ARG A 4 29.76 -29.74 28.08
C ARG A 4 28.95 -29.17 29.24
N LYS A 5 29.57 -28.96 30.40
CA LYS A 5 28.89 -28.38 31.58
C LYS A 5 28.52 -26.92 31.34
N PHE A 6 29.42 -26.14 30.74
CA PHE A 6 29.14 -24.76 30.36
C PHE A 6 28.01 -24.65 29.33
N LEU A 7 28.05 -25.48 28.28
CA LEU A 7 27.03 -25.46 27.23
C LEU A 7 25.65 -25.81 27.80
N LEU A 8 25.56 -26.83 28.66
CA LEU A 8 24.31 -27.23 29.33
C LEU A 8 23.78 -26.16 30.29
N PHE A 9 24.66 -25.43 31.00
CA PHE A 9 24.26 -24.32 31.86
C PHE A 9 23.68 -23.16 31.05
N ILE A 10 24.32 -22.83 29.93
CA ILE A 10 23.83 -21.81 29.01
C ILE A 10 22.48 -22.26 28.43
N THR A 11 22.39 -23.44 27.79
CA THR A 11 21.12 -23.92 27.20
C THR A 11 20.01 -24.11 28.23
N GLY A 12 20.35 -24.55 29.45
CA GLY A 12 19.41 -24.65 30.56
C GLY A 12 18.85 -23.29 30.96
N ALA A 13 19.72 -22.28 31.11
CA ALA A 13 19.33 -20.90 31.38
C ALA A 13 18.53 -20.26 30.23
N TYR A 14 18.76 -20.67 28.98
CA TYR A 14 17.96 -20.26 27.82
C TYR A 14 16.60 -20.98 27.75
N SER A 15 16.50 -22.23 28.22
CA SER A 15 15.23 -22.98 28.26
C SER A 15 14.28 -22.55 29.38
N THR A 16 14.79 -21.91 30.43
CA THR A 16 13.99 -21.45 31.60
C THR A 16 13.61 -19.97 31.52
N LYS A 17 14.12 -19.22 30.53
CA LYS A 17 13.70 -17.84 30.29
C LYS A 17 12.38 -17.82 29.51
N PRO A 18 11.43 -16.93 29.87
CA PRO A 18 10.20 -16.77 29.10
C PRO A 18 10.52 -16.30 27.68
N THR A 19 9.83 -16.85 26.69
CA THR A 19 10.00 -16.54 25.26
C THR A 19 9.99 -15.04 24.96
N SER A 20 9.24 -14.26 25.73
CA SER A 20 9.21 -12.80 25.66
C SER A 20 10.58 -12.16 25.90
N ALA A 21 11.37 -12.67 26.84
CA ALA A 21 12.71 -12.15 27.12
C ALA A 21 13.67 -12.40 25.96
N LEU A 22 13.57 -13.55 25.28
CA LEU A 22 14.35 -13.83 24.07
C LEU A 22 13.93 -12.95 22.90
N GLN A 23 12.62 -12.75 22.74
CA GLN A 23 12.07 -11.83 21.75
C GLN A 23 12.62 -10.41 21.97
N SER A 24 12.57 -9.89 23.21
CA SER A 24 13.14 -8.58 23.55
C SER A 24 14.64 -8.46 23.27
N ILE A 25 15.45 -9.46 23.65
CA ILE A 25 16.92 -9.43 23.40
C ILE A 25 17.24 -9.46 21.90
N THR A 26 16.43 -10.18 21.12
CA THR A 26 16.60 -10.29 19.66
C THR A 26 15.96 -9.13 18.89
N GLY A 27 15.37 -8.14 19.58
CA GLY A 27 14.64 -7.04 18.96
C GLY A 27 13.33 -7.48 18.28
N ILE A 28 12.87 -8.71 18.52
CA ILE A 28 11.61 -9.22 18.02
C ILE A 28 10.51 -8.80 19.00
N LEU A 29 9.42 -8.28 18.46
CA LEU A 29 8.28 -7.87 19.27
C LEU A 29 7.65 -9.09 19.98
N PRO A 30 7.45 -9.05 21.31
CA PRO A 30 6.87 -10.18 22.03
C PRO A 30 5.48 -10.59 21.53
N LEU A 31 5.18 -11.89 21.59
CA LEU A 31 3.94 -12.44 21.01
C LEU A 31 2.67 -11.82 21.62
N TYR A 32 2.63 -11.66 22.94
CA TYR A 32 1.46 -11.10 23.63
C TYR A 32 1.16 -9.68 23.15
N PHE A 33 2.21 -8.88 22.94
CA PHE A 33 2.09 -7.52 22.47
C PHE A 33 1.61 -7.45 21.02
N LYS A 34 2.08 -8.37 20.15
CA LYS A 34 1.56 -8.52 18.78
C LYS A 34 0.07 -8.93 18.79
N ALA A 35 -0.36 -9.71 19.77
CA ALA A 35 -1.77 -10.06 19.92
C ALA A 35 -2.60 -8.83 20.35
N GLU A 36 -2.13 -8.05 21.31
CA GLU A 36 -2.76 -6.80 21.73
C GLU A 36 -2.90 -5.81 20.57
N GLN A 37 -1.83 -5.58 19.80
CA GLN A 37 -1.88 -4.73 18.59
C GLN A 37 -2.94 -5.20 17.60
N LYS A 38 -3.07 -6.52 17.38
CA LYS A 38 -4.10 -7.07 16.49
C LYS A 38 -5.51 -6.90 17.05
N VAL A 39 -5.69 -7.04 18.37
CA VAL A 39 -6.98 -6.83 19.04
C VAL A 39 -7.42 -5.38 18.87
N VAL A 40 -6.53 -4.43 19.19
CA VAL A 40 -6.76 -2.99 19.01
C VAL A 40 -7.09 -2.68 17.55
N HIS A 41 -6.31 -3.19 16.60
CA HIS A 41 -6.59 -3.00 15.17
C HIS A 41 -7.98 -3.51 14.78
N VAL A 42 -8.41 -4.68 15.27
CA VAL A 42 -9.74 -5.24 14.98
C VAL A 42 -10.84 -4.39 15.61
N GLN A 43 -10.67 -3.95 16.86
CA GLN A 43 -11.62 -3.08 17.55
C GLN A 43 -11.79 -1.74 16.82
N VAL A 44 -10.69 -1.12 16.40
CA VAL A 44 -10.73 0.19 15.75
C VAL A 44 -11.23 0.06 14.30
N ALA A 45 -10.65 -0.82 13.50
CA ALA A 45 -10.96 -0.93 12.07
C ALA A 45 -12.32 -1.58 11.78
N ARG A 46 -12.72 -2.58 12.58
CA ARG A 46 -13.98 -3.33 12.37
C ARG A 46 -15.11 -2.88 13.29
N LEU A 47 -14.84 -2.73 14.59
CA LEU A 47 -15.86 -2.36 15.58
C LEU A 47 -16.04 -0.84 15.72
N ARG A 48 -15.20 -0.04 15.06
CA ARG A 48 -15.26 1.43 15.06
C ARG A 48 -15.20 2.03 16.46
N ARG A 49 -14.38 1.44 17.34
CA ARG A 49 -14.10 1.95 18.68
C ARG A 49 -12.77 2.66 18.74
N ARG A 50 -12.72 3.79 19.46
CA ARG A 50 -11.45 4.41 19.83
C ARG A 50 -10.76 3.55 20.86
N GLU A 51 -9.47 3.35 20.68
CA GLU A 51 -8.66 2.53 21.58
C GLU A 51 -7.33 3.24 21.84
N TYR A 52 -6.69 2.91 22.95
CA TYR A 52 -5.39 3.44 23.34
C TYR A 52 -4.42 2.28 23.57
N LEU A 53 -3.24 2.34 22.93
CA LEU A 53 -2.19 1.35 23.13
C LEU A 53 -0.84 2.06 23.25
N LEU A 54 -0.11 1.79 24.34
CA LEU A 54 1.19 2.43 24.65
C LEU A 54 1.18 3.98 24.59
N GLY A 55 0.06 4.62 24.93
CA GLY A 55 -0.07 6.07 24.89
C GLY A 55 -0.35 6.66 23.49
N GLU A 56 -0.53 5.83 22.47
CA GLU A 56 -1.01 6.23 21.15
C GLU A 56 -2.53 6.03 21.05
N GLU A 57 -3.25 7.06 20.57
CA GLU A 57 -4.69 6.99 20.30
C GLU A 57 -4.95 6.44 18.90
N PHE A 58 -5.80 5.42 18.81
CA PHE A 58 -6.26 4.84 17.56
C PHE A 58 -7.68 5.30 17.28
N ILE A 59 -7.80 6.16 16.26
CA ILE A 59 -9.06 6.79 15.87
C ILE A 59 -9.70 5.98 14.73
N PRO A 60 -10.97 5.52 14.85
CA PRO A 60 -11.66 4.74 13.82
C PRO A 60 -11.70 5.38 12.44
N GLU A 61 -11.74 6.71 12.38
CA GLU A 61 -11.81 7.49 11.15
C GLU A 61 -10.55 7.34 10.27
N ASP A 62 -9.40 7.04 10.87
CA ASP A 62 -8.14 6.83 10.16
C ASP A 62 -8.08 5.46 9.45
N PHE A 63 -8.99 4.55 9.80
CA PHE A 63 -9.01 3.20 9.25
C PHE A 63 -9.99 3.08 8.09
N GLU A 64 -9.49 2.52 6.98
CA GLU A 64 -10.31 2.27 5.80
C GLU A 64 -11.59 1.48 6.15
N VAL A 65 -12.71 1.98 5.65
CA VAL A 65 -14.01 1.30 5.77
C VAL A 65 -14.09 0.18 4.76
N LYS A 66 -14.49 -1.00 5.21
CA LYS A 66 -14.87 -2.08 4.31
C LYS A 66 -16.30 -1.85 3.83
N ASP A 67 -16.47 -1.79 2.52
CA ASP A 67 -17.78 -1.74 1.89
C ASP A 67 -18.08 -3.15 1.36
N ILE A 68 -19.11 -3.82 1.87
CA ILE A 68 -19.47 -5.20 1.48
C ILE A 68 -20.44 -5.21 0.28
N TYR A 69 -21.05 -4.07 -0.04
CA TYR A 69 -22.11 -3.99 -1.03
C TYR A 69 -21.56 -3.95 -2.46
N LEU A 70 -21.97 -4.91 -3.29
CA LEU A 70 -21.72 -4.85 -4.72
C LEU A 70 -22.59 -3.75 -5.33
N ARG A 71 -21.98 -2.61 -5.68
CA ARG A 71 -22.71 -1.46 -6.24
C ARG A 71 -23.05 -1.60 -7.72
N GLN A 72 -22.41 -2.54 -8.42
CA GLN A 72 -22.58 -2.74 -9.86
C GLN A 72 -22.94 -4.19 -10.15
N HIS A 73 -23.90 -4.38 -11.05
CA HIS A 73 -24.22 -5.70 -11.58
C HIS A 73 -23.02 -6.25 -12.38
N PRO A 74 -22.66 -7.54 -12.27
CA PRO A 74 -21.48 -8.09 -12.94
C PRO A 74 -21.42 -7.83 -14.45
N SER A 75 -22.57 -7.83 -15.13
CA SER A 75 -22.62 -7.56 -16.58
C SER A 75 -22.29 -6.11 -16.97
N LYS A 76 -22.37 -5.15 -16.03
CA LYS A 76 -22.03 -3.74 -16.26
C LYS A 76 -20.59 -3.41 -15.84
N PHE A 77 -19.86 -4.37 -15.27
CA PHE A 77 -18.50 -4.20 -14.80
C PHE A 77 -17.50 -4.44 -15.95
N ASP A 78 -17.19 -3.41 -16.73
CA ASP A 78 -16.25 -3.48 -17.86
C ASP A 78 -14.86 -2.88 -17.53
N LEU A 79 -14.38 -3.10 -16.30
CA LEU A 79 -13.04 -2.65 -15.91
C LEU A 79 -11.92 -3.57 -16.42
N TYR A 80 -12.26 -4.77 -16.89
CA TYR A 80 -11.29 -5.72 -17.45
C TYR A 80 -10.51 -5.16 -18.64
N LYS A 81 -11.14 -4.28 -19.43
CA LYS A 81 -10.52 -3.60 -20.58
C LYS A 81 -9.80 -2.30 -20.21
N ARG A 82 -10.10 -1.72 -19.04
CA ARG A 82 -9.51 -0.46 -18.57
C ARG A 82 -8.26 -0.65 -17.73
N ILE A 83 -8.10 -1.84 -17.15
CA ILE A 83 -6.93 -2.21 -16.34
C ILE A 83 -6.18 -3.33 -17.02
N ASP A 84 -5.06 -2.98 -17.64
CA ASP A 84 -4.14 -3.96 -18.19
C ASP A 84 -3.03 -4.30 -17.19
N LEU A 85 -2.78 -5.61 -17.07
CA LEU A 85 -1.73 -6.18 -16.22
C LEU A 85 -0.58 -6.74 -17.06
N SER A 86 -0.69 -6.67 -18.39
CA SER A 86 0.34 -7.15 -19.30
C SER A 86 1.60 -6.26 -19.20
N PRO A 87 2.80 -6.83 -19.29
CA PRO A 87 4.03 -6.05 -19.36
C PRO A 87 4.08 -5.30 -20.70
N HIS A 88 3.81 -4.00 -20.67
CA HIS A 88 3.92 -3.12 -21.84
C HIS A 88 5.24 -2.34 -21.85
N ASN A 89 5.71 -2.01 -23.06
CA ASN A 89 6.67 -0.93 -23.28
C ASN A 89 5.91 0.40 -23.24
N THR A 90 6.48 1.44 -22.62
CA THR A 90 5.86 2.75 -22.32
C THR A 90 5.50 3.61 -23.53
N ASP A 91 5.52 3.07 -24.75
CA ASP A 91 5.30 3.77 -26.01
C ASP A 91 3.79 3.97 -26.29
N SER A 92 3.02 4.32 -25.26
CA SER A 92 1.60 4.61 -25.40
C SER A 92 1.38 6.08 -25.75
N ASN A 93 0.64 6.30 -26.84
CA ASN A 93 0.20 7.64 -27.27
C ASN A 93 -0.78 8.22 -26.22
N GLY A 94 -0.54 9.44 -25.74
CA GLY A 94 -1.35 10.09 -24.69
C GLY A 94 -0.53 10.60 -23.50
N LEU A 95 -1.21 11.15 -22.48
CA LEU A 95 -0.54 11.57 -21.25
C LEU A 95 -0.21 10.34 -20.39
N ASN A 96 1.03 10.25 -19.90
CA ASN A 96 1.49 9.16 -19.06
C ASN A 96 1.74 9.63 -17.62
N ILE A 97 1.00 9.05 -16.67
CA ILE A 97 1.11 9.32 -15.24
C ILE A 97 1.71 8.11 -14.54
N TYR A 98 2.68 8.29 -13.65
CA TYR A 98 3.27 7.21 -12.87
C TYR A 98 2.92 7.38 -11.38
N THR A 99 2.32 6.34 -10.77
CA THR A 99 1.78 6.41 -9.40
C THR A 99 2.80 6.08 -8.31
N ASP A 100 3.95 5.50 -8.65
CA ASP A 100 5.03 5.27 -7.69
C ASP A 100 5.70 6.60 -7.36
N GLY A 101 5.36 7.16 -6.19
CA GLY A 101 6.15 8.17 -5.50
C GLY A 101 6.82 9.25 -6.38
N LEU A 102 6.05 9.92 -7.24
CA LEU A 102 6.42 11.05 -8.11
C LEU A 102 7.40 10.76 -9.28
N LYS A 103 6.89 10.80 -10.52
CA LYS A 103 7.18 11.88 -11.50
C LYS A 103 6.37 11.71 -12.80
N MET A 104 5.67 12.77 -13.20
CA MET A 104 5.04 12.94 -14.52
C MET A 104 6.13 13.17 -15.59
N GLU A 105 6.11 12.46 -16.70
CA GLU A 105 6.96 12.76 -17.86
C GLU A 105 6.13 13.38 -18.99
N SER A 106 5.93 14.69 -18.89
CA SER A 106 6.02 15.56 -20.06
C SER A 106 6.97 16.70 -19.69
N ASN A 107 8.12 16.77 -20.37
CA ASN A 107 9.04 17.91 -20.38
C ASN A 107 9.42 18.50 -19.01
N ASN A 108 10.23 17.79 -18.20
CA ASN A 108 11.04 18.33 -17.09
C ASN A 108 10.37 19.19 -15.98
N THR A 109 9.07 19.44 -15.99
CA THR A 109 8.35 20.17 -14.94
C THR A 109 7.46 19.23 -14.15
N GLN A 110 7.69 19.15 -12.84
CA GLN A 110 6.81 18.44 -11.91
C GLN A 110 5.48 19.21 -11.83
N LEU A 111 4.45 18.73 -12.53
CA LEU A 111 3.16 19.44 -12.65
C LEU A 111 2.25 19.32 -11.42
N HIS A 112 2.37 18.25 -10.63
CA HIS A 112 1.53 18.03 -9.45
C HIS A 112 2.25 17.26 -8.33
N LYS A 113 1.96 17.61 -7.07
CA LYS A 113 2.47 16.92 -5.89
C LYS A 113 1.36 16.79 -4.85
N TRP A 114 1.09 15.55 -4.45
CA TRP A 114 0.17 15.22 -3.38
C TRP A 114 0.86 14.34 -2.32
N MET A 115 0.45 14.47 -1.06
CA MET A 115 1.00 13.69 0.06
C MET A 115 -0.12 13.38 1.06
N ALA A 116 -0.17 12.13 1.54
CA ALA A 116 -1.01 11.73 2.67
C ALA A 116 -0.20 10.97 3.72
N LYS A 117 -0.64 11.10 4.98
CA LYS A 117 -0.13 10.31 6.10
C LYS A 117 -0.93 9.02 6.19
N LEU A 118 -0.24 7.88 6.22
CA LEU A 118 -0.86 6.56 6.36
C LEU A 118 -0.38 5.87 7.65
N GLN A 119 -1.30 5.13 8.25
CA GLN A 119 -1.03 4.30 9.42
C GLN A 119 -0.03 3.18 9.08
N PRO A 120 0.71 2.62 10.06
CA PRO A 120 1.76 1.63 9.82
C PRO A 120 1.26 0.36 9.13
N GLU A 121 0.00 -0.02 9.35
CA GLU A 121 -0.57 -1.27 8.85
C GLU A 121 -0.93 -1.15 7.36
N ASN A 122 -0.31 -1.98 6.50
CA ASN A 122 -0.56 -2.04 5.06
C ASN A 122 -0.21 -0.77 4.26
N ARG A 123 0.82 0.00 4.70
CA ARG A 123 1.31 1.22 4.02
C ARG A 123 1.51 1.08 2.51
N GLY A 124 2.08 -0.04 2.06
CA GLY A 124 2.40 -0.24 0.64
C GLY A 124 1.15 -0.24 -0.22
N PHE A 125 0.24 -1.18 0.03
CA PHE A 125 -0.99 -1.31 -0.75
C PHE A 125 -1.88 -0.05 -0.69
N GLN A 126 -2.06 0.53 0.50
CA GLN A 126 -2.89 1.73 0.69
C GLN A 126 -2.28 2.95 0.00
N ALA A 127 -0.97 3.16 0.10
CA ALA A 127 -0.30 4.28 -0.57
C ALA A 127 -0.48 4.20 -2.09
N GLU A 128 -0.24 3.02 -2.67
CA GLU A 128 -0.34 2.83 -4.11
C GLU A 128 -1.79 2.98 -4.61
N LEU A 129 -2.76 2.45 -3.85
CA LEU A 129 -4.16 2.58 -4.20
C LEU A 129 -4.66 4.03 -4.11
N LEU A 130 -4.19 4.77 -3.10
CA LEU A 130 -4.47 6.21 -2.97
C LEU A 130 -3.76 7.03 -4.04
N ALA A 131 -2.54 6.67 -4.43
CA ALA A 131 -1.85 7.34 -5.52
C ALA A 131 -2.61 7.18 -6.85
N ILE A 132 -3.15 5.99 -7.11
CA ILE A 132 -4.06 5.75 -8.25
C ILE A 132 -5.31 6.63 -8.14
N HIS A 133 -5.96 6.66 -6.96
CA HIS A 133 -7.14 7.49 -6.73
C HIS A 133 -6.89 8.98 -7.05
N GLU A 134 -5.81 9.55 -6.50
CA GLU A 134 -5.46 10.95 -6.72
C GLU A 134 -5.06 11.24 -8.17
N SER A 135 -4.38 10.31 -8.83
CA SER A 135 -4.03 10.46 -10.25
C SER A 135 -5.27 10.59 -11.14
N ILE A 136 -6.34 9.86 -10.84
CA ILE A 136 -7.60 9.93 -11.58
C ILE A 136 -8.34 11.26 -11.28
N ILE A 137 -8.35 11.70 -10.02
CA ILE A 137 -8.97 12.97 -9.64
C ILE A 137 -8.29 14.15 -10.32
N TRP A 138 -6.96 14.15 -10.36
CA TRP A 138 -6.19 15.17 -11.06
C TRP A 138 -6.50 15.19 -12.56
N GLU A 139 -6.63 14.01 -13.16
CA GLU A 139 -6.85 13.86 -14.59
C GLU A 139 -8.27 14.22 -15.05
N ASN A 140 -9.24 14.24 -14.15
CA ASN A 140 -10.62 14.65 -14.44
C ASN A 140 -10.69 16.06 -15.09
N GLN A 141 -9.64 16.86 -14.99
CA GLN A 141 -9.54 18.19 -15.60
C GLN A 141 -9.09 18.18 -17.08
N GLN A 142 -8.71 17.02 -17.63
CA GLN A 142 -8.08 16.93 -18.96
C GLN A 142 -8.95 16.15 -19.96
N THR A 143 -8.92 16.58 -21.23
CA THR A 143 -9.72 16.00 -22.31
C THR A 143 -8.99 14.93 -23.13
N VAL A 144 -7.73 14.64 -22.78
CA VAL A 144 -6.85 13.72 -23.52
C VAL A 144 -6.95 12.30 -22.97
N VAL A 145 -6.61 11.30 -23.79
CA VAL A 145 -6.46 9.92 -23.34
C VAL A 145 -5.28 9.83 -22.36
N CYS A 146 -5.53 9.27 -21.19
CA CYS A 146 -4.56 9.19 -20.11
C CYS A 146 -4.24 7.74 -19.75
N ASN A 147 -2.94 7.46 -19.60
CA ASN A 147 -2.45 6.18 -19.14
C ASN A 147 -1.79 6.36 -17.76
N ILE A 148 -2.39 5.74 -16.75
CA ILE A 148 -1.88 5.68 -15.39
C ILE A 148 -1.08 4.39 -15.25
N TRP A 149 0.18 4.50 -14.87
CA TRP A 149 1.12 3.40 -14.72
C TRP A 149 1.41 3.15 -13.24
N SER A 150 1.09 1.95 -12.77
CA SER A 150 1.36 1.51 -11.40
C SER A 150 2.18 0.22 -11.39
N ASP A 151 3.13 0.11 -10.47
CA ASP A 151 3.90 -1.10 -10.25
C ASP A 151 3.27 -2.04 -9.22
N SER A 152 2.23 -1.56 -8.50
CA SER A 152 1.51 -2.31 -7.48
C SER A 152 0.46 -3.24 -8.08
N ILE A 153 0.88 -4.45 -8.44
CA ILE A 153 -0.02 -5.53 -8.89
C ILE A 153 -1.19 -5.74 -7.92
N SER A 154 -0.93 -5.68 -6.61
CA SER A 154 -1.96 -5.87 -5.59
C SER A 154 -3.04 -4.79 -5.66
N SER A 155 -2.66 -3.52 -5.81
CA SER A 155 -3.60 -2.40 -5.97
C SER A 155 -4.40 -2.52 -7.27
N LEU A 156 -3.76 -2.91 -8.38
CA LEU A 156 -4.43 -3.11 -9.66
C LEU A 156 -5.42 -4.27 -9.62
N LEU A 157 -5.05 -5.40 -9.01
CA LEU A 157 -5.95 -6.54 -8.83
C LEU A 157 -7.14 -6.21 -7.91
N ALA A 158 -6.91 -5.44 -6.85
CA ALA A 158 -7.99 -4.99 -5.97
C ALA A 158 -9.00 -4.10 -6.71
N THR A 159 -8.53 -3.21 -7.59
CA THR A 159 -9.39 -2.37 -8.43
C THR A 159 -10.06 -3.16 -9.55
N LYS A 160 -9.39 -4.16 -10.13
CA LYS A 160 -9.96 -5.04 -11.16
C LYS A 160 -11.00 -6.03 -10.61
N SER A 161 -10.99 -6.30 -9.31
CA SER A 161 -11.90 -7.24 -8.68
C SER A 161 -13.27 -6.63 -8.37
N LEU A 162 -14.34 -7.18 -8.97
CA LEU A 162 -15.72 -6.82 -8.64
C LEU A 162 -16.05 -7.09 -7.15
N LYS A 163 -15.44 -8.12 -6.56
CA LYS A 163 -15.69 -8.54 -5.16
C LYS A 163 -14.85 -7.76 -4.14
N THR A 164 -14.20 -6.68 -4.55
CA THR A 164 -13.39 -5.89 -3.63
C THR A 164 -14.24 -5.33 -2.49
N THR A 165 -13.75 -5.48 -1.27
CA THR A 165 -14.38 -4.90 -0.07
C THR A 165 -13.71 -3.59 0.35
N ASN A 166 -12.62 -3.19 -0.32
CA ASN A 166 -11.92 -1.96 -0.03
C ASN A 166 -12.70 -0.76 -0.61
N LYS A 167 -13.08 0.20 0.25
CA LYS A 167 -13.84 1.39 -0.15
C LYS A 167 -13.06 2.26 -1.16
N THR A 168 -11.78 2.50 -0.93
CA THR A 168 -10.91 3.27 -1.84
C THR A 168 -10.86 2.63 -3.22
N ALA A 169 -10.70 1.30 -3.29
CA ALA A 169 -10.73 0.57 -4.57
C ALA A 169 -12.08 0.73 -5.28
N LYS A 170 -13.21 0.67 -4.55
CA LYS A 170 -14.53 0.95 -5.14
C LYS A 170 -14.66 2.38 -5.65
N THR A 171 -14.13 3.35 -4.92
CA THR A 171 -14.11 4.75 -5.39
C THR A 171 -13.32 4.87 -6.70
N VAL A 172 -12.14 4.24 -6.78
CA VAL A 172 -11.35 4.15 -8.01
C VAL A 172 -12.15 3.49 -9.14
N GLN A 173 -12.86 2.39 -8.87
CA GLN A 173 -13.72 1.74 -9.86
C GLN A 173 -14.82 2.68 -10.39
N THR A 174 -15.46 3.45 -9.50
CA THR A 174 -16.50 4.41 -9.90
C THR A 174 -15.96 5.58 -10.70
N LEU A 175 -14.79 6.11 -10.30
CA LEU A 175 -14.13 7.20 -11.02
C LEU A 175 -13.68 6.73 -12.40
N LEU A 176 -13.09 5.53 -12.48
CA LEU A 176 -12.75 4.92 -13.77
C LEU A 176 -13.98 4.83 -14.64
N PHE A 177 -15.13 4.37 -14.13
CA PHE A 177 -16.38 4.27 -14.89
C PHE A 177 -16.80 5.63 -15.48
N GLN A 178 -16.73 6.70 -14.68
CA GLN A 178 -17.06 8.07 -15.08
C GLN A 178 -16.11 8.67 -16.13
N HIS A 179 -14.85 8.22 -16.16
CA HIS A 179 -13.81 8.75 -17.05
C HIS A 179 -13.34 7.69 -18.06
N PRO A 180 -14.06 7.50 -19.19
CA PRO A 180 -13.73 6.45 -20.16
C PRO A 180 -12.38 6.66 -20.88
N ASN A 181 -11.82 7.87 -20.83
CA ASN A 181 -10.54 8.21 -21.47
C ASN A 181 -9.32 7.79 -20.63
N ILE A 182 -9.53 7.31 -19.40
CA ILE A 182 -8.46 6.91 -18.49
C ILE A 182 -8.28 5.39 -18.54
N ARG A 183 -7.04 4.97 -18.72
CA ARG A 183 -6.61 3.56 -18.65
C ARG A 183 -5.55 3.41 -17.57
N ILE A 184 -5.57 2.27 -16.89
CA ILE A 184 -4.54 1.91 -15.92
C ILE A 184 -3.74 0.73 -16.46
N ASN A 185 -2.42 0.84 -16.45
CA ASN A 185 -1.51 -0.18 -16.92
C ASN A 185 -0.53 -0.57 -15.82
N TRP A 186 -0.15 -1.84 -15.80
CA TRP A 186 0.92 -2.30 -14.94
C TRP A 186 2.28 -2.00 -15.56
N ILE A 187 3.22 -1.53 -14.75
CA ILE A 187 4.63 -1.40 -15.12
C ILE A 187 5.49 -2.16 -14.13
N LYS A 188 6.53 -2.85 -14.63
CA LYS A 188 7.45 -3.56 -13.75
C LYS A 188 8.28 -2.58 -12.93
N ALA A 189 8.30 -2.77 -11.61
CA ALA A 189 9.24 -2.11 -10.72
C ALA A 189 10.70 -2.33 -11.18
N HIS A 190 11.55 -1.30 -11.09
CA HIS A 190 13.01 -1.39 -11.25
C HIS A 190 13.62 -1.60 -12.64
N ASN A 191 12.85 -1.61 -13.73
CA ASN A 191 13.40 -1.88 -15.07
C ASN A 191 14.09 -0.68 -15.75
N GLY A 192 14.61 0.30 -14.99
CA GLY A 192 15.38 1.42 -15.55
C GLY A 192 14.57 2.52 -16.25
N HIS A 193 13.25 2.44 -16.27
CA HIS A 193 12.40 3.57 -16.69
C HIS A 193 12.64 4.76 -15.74
N LEU A 194 12.93 5.93 -16.32
CA LEU A 194 13.51 7.08 -15.62
C LEU A 194 12.65 7.59 -14.45
N GLY A 195 11.32 7.42 -14.55
CA GLY A 195 10.36 7.68 -13.46
C GLY A 195 10.47 6.68 -12.30
N ASN A 196 10.41 5.37 -12.60
CA ASN A 196 10.38 4.29 -11.59
C ASN A 196 11.68 4.18 -10.78
N LYS A 197 12.85 4.28 -11.44
CA LYS A 197 14.16 4.16 -10.77
C LYS A 197 14.41 5.28 -9.74
N LYS A 198 13.94 6.50 -10.01
CA LYS A 198 14.11 7.66 -9.12
C LYS A 198 13.14 7.64 -7.93
N SER A 199 11.95 7.06 -8.10
CA SER A 199 10.94 6.92 -7.04
C SER A 199 11.35 5.91 -5.98
N TYR A 200 11.88 4.75 -6.39
CA TYR A 200 12.44 3.75 -5.47
C TYR A 200 13.57 4.30 -4.59
N ASP A 201 14.51 5.03 -5.19
CA ASP A 201 15.64 5.66 -4.47
C ASP A 201 15.17 6.72 -3.45
N ARG A 202 13.98 7.31 -3.63
CA ARG A 202 13.38 8.24 -2.66
C ARG A 202 12.66 7.50 -1.54
N ARG A 203 11.89 6.45 -1.86
CA ARG A 203 11.21 5.60 -0.88
C ARG A 203 12.20 5.00 0.12
N ASN A 204 13.36 4.54 -0.36
CA ASN A 204 14.43 4.01 0.49
C ASN A 204 15.14 5.09 1.31
N ARG A 205 15.40 6.28 0.75
CA ARG A 205 15.97 7.41 1.50
C ARG A 205 15.10 7.86 2.67
N PHE A 206 13.77 7.80 2.51
CA PHE A 206 12.82 8.11 3.59
C PHE A 206 12.77 7.05 4.70
N GLN A 207 13.09 5.78 4.41
CA GLN A 207 13.21 4.77 5.46
C GLN A 207 14.50 4.97 6.27
N SER A 208 15.58 5.40 5.64
CA SER A 208 16.86 5.68 6.31
C SER A 208 16.87 6.96 7.15
N SER A 209 15.99 7.94 6.88
CA SER A 209 15.92 9.19 7.64
C SER A 209 15.06 9.10 8.91
N LYS A 210 14.53 7.91 9.24
CA LYS A 210 13.75 7.64 10.47
C LYS A 210 14.52 6.80 11.50
N THR A 211 15.78 6.48 11.23
CA THR A 211 16.65 5.66 12.10
C THR A 211 17.84 6.43 12.67
N ASN A 212 17.76 7.76 12.73
CA ASN A 212 18.73 8.60 13.46
C ASN A 212 18.01 9.42 14.53
#